data_AF-A0A257A2P4-F1
#
_entry.id   AF-A0A257A2P4-F1
#
_cell.length_a   1.000
_cell.length_b   1.000
_cell.length_c   1.000
_cell.angle_alpha   90.00
_cell.angle_beta   90.00
_cell.angle_gamma   90.00
#
_symmetry.space_group_name_H-M   'P 1'
#
loop_
_entity.id
_entity.type
_entity.pdbx_description
1 polymer ?
#
loop_
_entity_poly.entity_id
_entity_poly.type
_entity_poly.pdbx_seq_one_letter_code
_entity_poly.pdbx_strand_id
1 'polypeptide(L)' 'MRRGGILIELDFIKEMGAELKMMNRGKRGRSYKYGERMFEFLGHLYAFIRNYRILEGLCRGFSMSVKRFSSLFNIFHSL' A
#
# COMPACT_ATOMS: atom_id res chain seq x y z
N MET A 1 30.60 -4.94 -5.98
CA MET A 1 29.26 -4.86 -5.36
C MET A 1 29.06 -3.45 -4.81
N ARG A 2 28.08 -2.68 -5.32
CA ARG A 2 27.73 -1.36 -4.75
C ARG A 2 27.01 -1.59 -3.42
N ARG A 3 27.60 -1.16 -2.30
CA ARG A 3 26.93 -1.15 -0.98
C ARG A 3 25.97 0.04 -0.94
N GLY A 4 24.73 -0.18 -0.48
CA GLY A 4 23.72 0.88 -0.28
C GLY A 4 22.37 0.72 -0.99
N GLY A 5 22.08 -0.43 -1.61
CA GLY A 5 20.76 -0.69 -2.18
C GLY A 5 19.78 -1.25 -1.14
N ILE A 6 18.60 -0.66 -1.03
CA ILE A 6 17.48 -1.23 -0.25
C ILE A 6 16.60 -2.00 -1.24
N LEU A 7 16.43 -3.31 -1.00
CA LEU A 7 15.45 -4.11 -1.72
C LEU A 7 14.11 -3.98 -1.02
N ILE A 8 13.10 -3.55 -1.77
CA ILE A 8 11.75 -3.28 -1.27
C ILE A 8 10.80 -4.20 -2.03
N GLU A 9 10.17 -5.14 -1.31
CA GLU A 9 9.13 -5.99 -1.87
C GLU A 9 7.78 -5.27 -1.81
N LEU A 10 7.18 -5.01 -2.99
CA LEU A 10 5.93 -4.26 -3.13
C LEU A 10 4.75 -5.17 -3.55
N ASP A 11 4.91 -6.49 -3.44
CA ASP A 11 3.91 -7.45 -3.89
C ASP A 11 2.60 -7.37 -3.09
N PHE A 12 2.66 -6.88 -1.85
CA PHE A 12 1.47 -6.61 -1.03
C PHE A 12 0.49 -5.63 -1.70
N ILE A 13 0.95 -4.74 -2.59
CA ILE A 13 0.09 -3.79 -3.31
C ILE A 13 -0.90 -4.53 -4.22
N LYS A 14 -0.47 -5.63 -4.85
CA LYS A 14 -1.30 -6.41 -5.79
C LYS A 14 -2.48 -7.06 -5.07
N GLU A 15 -2.24 -7.52 -3.86
CA GLU A 15 -3.23 -8.24 -3.06
C GLU A 15 -4.05 -7.31 -2.13
N MET A 16 -3.64 -6.04 -2.01
CA MET A 16 -4.26 -5.07 -1.11
C MET A 16 -5.76 -4.88 -1.38
N GLY A 17 -6.22 -5.04 -2.62
CA GLY A 17 -7.65 -4.97 -2.95
C GLY A 17 -8.48 -6.08 -2.29
N ALA A 18 -7.98 -7.32 -2.31
CA ALA A 18 -8.63 -8.46 -1.67
C ALA A 18 -8.59 -8.33 -0.13
N GLU A 19 -7.45 -7.89 0.39
CA GLU A 19 -7.25 -7.62 1.81
C GLU A 19 -8.21 -6.54 2.32
N LEU A 20 -8.33 -5.40 1.62
CA LEU A 20 -9.29 -4.35 1.96
C LEU A 20 -10.75 -4.82 1.88
N LYS A 21 -11.09 -5.69 0.92
CA LYS A 21 -12.44 -6.27 0.81
C LYS A 21 -12.74 -7.15 2.03
N MET A 22 -11.77 -7.94 2.48
CA MET A 22 -11.88 -8.76 3.67
C MET A 22 -11.99 -7.91 4.94
N MET A 23 -11.10 -6.94 5.13
CA MET A 23 -11.06 -6.06 6.32
C MET A 23 -12.30 -5.16 6.44
N ASN A 24 -12.91 -4.79 5.32
CA ASN A 24 -14.14 -3.98 5.31
C ASN A 24 -15.42 -4.84 5.32
N ARG A 25 -15.32 -6.17 5.29
CA ARG A 25 -16.49 -7.04 5.28
C ARG A 25 -17.28 -6.89 6.59
N GLY A 26 -18.55 -6.52 6.48
CA GLY A 26 -19.43 -6.32 7.63
C GLY A 26 -19.18 -5.02 8.42
N LYS A 27 -18.26 -4.16 7.97
CA LYS A 27 -17.95 -2.90 8.63
C LYS A 27 -19.04 -1.86 8.31
N ARG A 28 -19.69 -1.31 9.33
CA ARG A 28 -20.74 -0.27 9.18
C ARG A 28 -20.19 1.17 9.24
N GLY A 29 -18.96 1.35 9.70
CA GLY A 29 -18.29 2.65 9.81
C GLY A 29 -17.38 2.97 8.61
N ARG A 30 -16.47 3.95 8.78
CA ARG A 30 -15.53 4.35 7.73
C ARG A 30 -14.66 3.17 7.27
N SER A 31 -14.70 2.89 5.97
CA SER A 31 -13.89 1.85 5.35
C SER A 31 -12.39 2.13 5.49
N TYR A 32 -11.63 1.07 5.74
CA TYR A 32 -10.17 1.08 5.65
C TYR A 32 -9.76 1.41 4.21
N LYS A 33 -8.70 2.22 4.09
CA LYS A 33 -8.10 2.63 2.82
C LYS A 33 -6.77 1.96 2.52
N TYR A 34 -6.16 1.34 3.53
CA TYR A 34 -4.88 0.66 3.47
C TYR A 34 -4.99 -0.69 4.18
N GLY A 35 -4.37 -1.72 3.61
CA GLY A 35 -4.29 -3.05 4.20
C GLY A 35 -3.31 -3.10 5.37
N GLU A 36 -3.42 -4.14 6.19
CA GLU A 36 -2.50 -4.48 7.29
C GLU A 36 -1.06 -4.62 6.82
N ARG A 37 -0.82 -5.30 5.69
CA ARG A 37 0.54 -5.49 5.15
C ARG A 37 1.22 -4.19 4.73
N MET A 38 0.45 -3.16 4.37
CA MET A 38 1.00 -1.84 4.13
C MET A 38 1.52 -1.21 5.43
N PHE A 39 0.86 -1.44 6.57
CA PHE A 39 1.34 -0.98 7.87
C PHE A 39 2.58 -1.75 8.32
N GLU A 40 2.63 -3.06 8.08
CA GLU A 40 3.84 -3.88 8.33
C GLU A 40 5.02 -3.33 7.52
N PHE A 41 4.83 -3.10 6.22
CA PHE A 41 5.85 -2.51 5.36
C PHE A 41 6.33 -1.14 5.87
N LEU A 42 5.40 -0.26 6.25
CA LEU A 42 5.73 1.05 6.82
C LEU A 42 6.46 0.94 8.16
N GLY A 43 6.14 -0.08 8.98
CA GLY A 43 6.84 -0.37 10.24
C GLY A 43 8.31 -0.73 10.00
N HIS A 44 8.57 -1.59 9.02
CA HIS A 44 9.95 -1.90 8.59
C HIS A 44 10.66 -0.66 8.09
N LEU A 45 10.03 0.13 7.20
CA LEU A 45 10.61 1.38 6.72
C LEU A 45 10.87 2.38 7.85
N TYR A 46 9.98 2.47 8.83
CA TYR A 46 10.17 3.36 9.99
C TYR A 46 11.39 2.97 10.79
N ALA A 47 11.67 1.67 10.98
CA ALA A 47 12.87 1.22 11.67
C ALA A 47 14.17 1.73 11.00
N PHE A 48 14.18 1.86 9.68
CA PHE A 48 15.33 2.35 8.92
C PHE A 48 15.38 3.88 8.80
N ILE A 49 14.24 4.52 8.56
CA ILE A 49 14.17 5.94 8.19
C ILE A 49 14.03 6.84 9.44
N ARG A 50 13.32 6.38 10.47
CA ARG A 50 12.95 7.10 11.71
C ARG A 50 12.44 8.55 11.52
N ASN A 51 12.04 8.91 10.30
CA ASN A 51 11.52 10.21 9.93
C ASN A 51 10.09 10.08 9.43
N TYR A 52 9.16 10.53 10.27
CA TYR A 52 7.72 10.47 10.01
C TYR A 52 7.31 11.19 8.72
N ARG A 53 7.97 12.30 8.36
CA ARG A 53 7.61 13.09 7.17
C ARG A 53 7.91 12.35 5.87
N ILE A 54 9.00 11.58 5.83
CA ILE A 54 9.34 10.74 4.68
C ILE A 54 8.30 9.63 4.52
N LEU A 55 7.89 9.01 5.63
CA LEU A 55 6.84 7.99 5.62
C LEU A 55 5.50 8.55 5.16
N GLU A 56 5.12 9.75 5.59
CA GLU A 56 3.91 10.40 5.11
C GLU A 56 3.94 10.63 3.59
N GLY A 57 5.09 11.07 3.05
CA GLY A 57 5.30 11.21 1.61
C GLY A 57 5.15 9.89 0.86
N LEU A 58 5.73 8.81 1.40
CA LEU A 58 5.59 7.46 0.85
C LEU A 58 4.13 7.00 0.86
N CYS A 59 3.42 7.16 1.98
CA CYS A 59 1.98 6.84 2.09
C CYS A 59 1.14 7.58 1.03
N ARG A 60 1.42 8.88 0.81
CA ARG A 60 0.73 9.67 -0.24
C ARG A 60 1.05 9.13 -1.63
N GLY A 61 2.31 8.79 -1.90
CA GLY A 61 2.75 8.14 -3.13
C GLY A 61 2.02 6.83 -3.41
N PHE A 62 1.99 5.92 -2.43
CA PHE A 62 1.28 4.65 -2.52
C PHE A 62 -0.23 4.85 -2.76
N SER A 63 -0.87 5.81 -2.10
CA SER A 63 -2.28 6.11 -2.32
C SER A 63 -2.59 6.52 -3.76
N MET A 64 -1.70 7.28 -4.41
CA MET A 64 -1.86 7.64 -5.82
C MET A 64 -1.69 6.42 -6.75
N SER A 65 -0.70 5.57 -6.48
CA SER A 65 -0.46 4.35 -7.26
C SER A 65 -1.64 3.38 -7.17
N VAL A 66 -2.23 3.20 -5.99
CA VAL A 66 -3.38 2.33 -5.76
C VAL A 66 -4.63 2.84 -6.48
N LYS A 67 -4.90 4.15 -6.44
CA LYS A 67 -6.01 4.75 -7.20
C LYS A 67 -5.84 4.50 -8.70
N ARG A 68 -4.61 4.65 -9.20
CA ARG A 68 -4.29 4.44 -10.62
C ARG A 68 -4.40 2.95 -11.01
N PHE A 69 -4.01 2.04 -10.14
CA PHE A 69 -4.18 0.59 -10.36
C PHE A 69 -5.65 0.17 -10.34
N SER A 70 -6.45 0.70 -9.41
CA SER A 70 -7.90 0.46 -9.36
C SER A 70 -8.62 1.00 -10.60
N SER A 71 -8.15 2.13 -11.15
CA SER A 71 -8.69 2.69 -12.41
C SER A 71 -8.31 1.85 -13.62
N LEU A 72 -7.09 1.29 -13.67
CA LEU A 72 -6.64 0.40 -14.74
C LEU A 72 -7.33 -0.97 -14.70
N PHE A 73 -7.53 -1.53 -13.50
CA PHE A 73 -8.21 -2.81 -13.33
C PHE A 73 -9.68 -2.77 -13.79
N ASN A 74 -10.39 -1.65 -13.57
CA ASN A 74 -11.75 -1.45 -14.08
C ASN A 74 -11.81 -1.35 -15.62
N ILE A 75 -10.74 -0.90 -16.28
CA ILE A 75 -10.67 -0.83 -17.75
C ILE A 75 -10.43 -2.23 -18.34
N PHE A 76 -9.59 -3.05 -17.71
CA PHE A 76 -9.28 -4.40 -18.19
C PHE A 76 -10.39 -5.44 -17.92
N HIS A 77 -11.30 -5.21 -16.98
CA HIS A 77 -12.43 -6.11 -16.69
C HIS A 77 -13.73 -5.71 -17.43
N SER A 78 -13.69 -4.65 -18.24
CA SER A 78 -14.82 -4.14 -19.02
C SER A 78 -14.58 -4.26 -20.55
N LEU A 79 -13.51 -4.94 -20.93
CA LEU A 79 -13.13 -5.39 -22.28
C LEU A 79 -13.17 -6.93 -22.29
#